data_AF-A0A7C4THQ1-F1
#
_entry.id   AF-A0A7C4THQ1-F1
#
_cell.length_a   1.000
_cell.length_b   1.000
_cell.length_c   1.000
_cell.angle_alpha   90.00
_cell.angle_beta   90.00
_cell.angle_gamma   90.00
#
_symmetry.space_group_name_H-M   'P 1'
#
loop_
_entity.id
_entity.type
_entity.pdbx_description
1 polymer ?
#
loop_
_entity_poly.entity_id
_entity_poly.type
_entity_poly.pdbx_seq_one_letter_code
_entity_poly.pdbx_strand_id
1 'polypeptide(L)'
;MESSDTVLIGMRPYVIIYVTSSVDGKLASVTGYSRFSCRYDLVRLHSLRAVVDAVLVGANTVVRDDPLLTVRYVAGRNPTRVVVDGRLRIPLNSRLVTDKSARTIIFTSSNVPKDKVVKLLSMGVDVVLLDCRGYELPISEVLHELLLRGVKLLLVEGGGDTIWGFIKYDLFDEFRITLSPY
;
A
#
# COMPACT_ATOMS: atom_id res chain seq x y z
N MET A 1 23.54 -19.48 -2.09
CA MET A 1 22.10 -19.77 -2.27
C MET A 1 21.48 -18.51 -2.82
N GLU A 2 21.44 -18.40 -4.15
CA GLU A 2 20.80 -17.28 -4.85
C GLU A 2 19.29 -17.33 -4.59
N SER A 3 18.68 -16.20 -4.20
CA SER A 3 17.25 -16.15 -3.90
C SER A 3 16.45 -16.12 -5.20
N SER A 4 15.39 -16.93 -5.21
CA SER A 4 14.45 -17.16 -6.30
C SER A 4 13.46 -16.00 -6.47
N ASP A 5 13.94 -14.75 -6.52
CA ASP A 5 13.05 -13.57 -6.52
C ASP A 5 12.98 -12.84 -7.86
N THR A 6 13.37 -13.47 -8.97
CA THR A 6 13.12 -12.90 -10.30
C THR A 6 11.67 -13.16 -10.71
N VAL A 7 10.77 -12.25 -10.37
CA VAL A 7 9.38 -12.28 -10.87
C VAL A 7 9.36 -11.77 -12.31
N LEU A 8 8.99 -12.65 -13.26
CA LEU A 8 8.94 -12.29 -14.68
C LEU A 8 7.87 -11.23 -14.98
N ILE A 9 8.19 -10.33 -15.91
CA ILE A 9 7.27 -9.30 -16.43
C ILE A 9 6.02 -9.99 -16.99
N GLY A 10 4.83 -9.58 -16.53
CA GLY A 10 3.54 -10.20 -16.88
C GLY A 10 3.00 -11.21 -15.84
N MET A 11 3.79 -11.57 -14.82
CA MET A 11 3.35 -12.41 -13.69
C MET A 11 3.01 -11.62 -12.42
N ARG A 12 3.13 -10.28 -12.47
CA ARG A 12 2.74 -9.34 -11.42
C ARG A 12 2.07 -8.09 -12.02
N PRO A 13 1.31 -7.29 -11.23
CA PRO A 13 0.82 -5.99 -11.66
C PRO A 13 1.97 -5.08 -12.10
N TYR A 14 1.68 -4.11 -12.95
CA TYR A 14 2.56 -2.96 -13.19
C TYR A 14 2.50 -2.05 -11.96
N VAL A 15 3.65 -1.82 -11.34
CA VAL A 15 3.79 -1.17 -10.03
C VAL A 15 4.38 0.23 -10.22
N ILE A 16 3.59 1.23 -9.85
CA ILE A 16 4.00 2.63 -9.78
C ILE A 16 4.23 2.98 -8.31
N ILE A 17 5.45 3.39 -7.96
CA ILE A 17 5.72 4.01 -6.66
C ILE A 17 5.51 5.52 -6.81
N TYR A 18 4.72 6.11 -5.91
CA TYR A 18 4.58 7.56 -5.81
C TYR A 18 4.95 8.06 -4.42
N VAL A 19 5.90 8.99 -4.36
CA VAL A 19 6.35 9.58 -3.10
C VAL A 19 6.51 11.09 -3.23
N THR A 20 6.27 11.76 -2.10
CA THR A 20 6.63 13.15 -1.90
C THR A 20 7.67 13.19 -0.79
N SER A 21 8.85 13.76 -1.07
CA SER A 21 9.95 13.87 -0.10
C SER A 21 10.36 15.33 0.09
N SER A 22 11.05 15.59 1.21
CA SER A 22 11.90 16.77 1.36
C SER A 22 13.07 16.75 0.37
N VAL A 23 13.81 17.87 0.27
CA VAL A 23 14.96 17.98 -0.65
C VAL A 23 16.12 17.04 -0.26
N ASP A 24 16.23 16.70 1.02
CA ASP A 24 17.19 15.74 1.56
C ASP A 24 16.68 14.28 1.56
N GLY A 25 15.56 14.02 0.87
CA GLY A 25 15.05 12.68 0.60
C GLY A 25 14.28 12.03 1.75
N LYS A 26 13.81 12.80 2.74
CA LYS A 26 13.00 12.27 3.84
C LYS A 26 11.53 12.20 3.44
N LEU A 27 10.86 11.11 3.84
CA LEU A 27 9.42 10.92 3.67
C LEU A 27 8.61 11.41 4.89
N ALA A 28 9.28 11.67 6.01
CA ALA A 28 8.70 12.27 7.20
C ALA A 28 9.79 12.96 8.03
N SER A 29 9.41 13.96 8.83
CA SER A 29 10.28 14.57 9.84
C SER A 29 10.57 13.61 11.01
N VAL A 30 11.51 13.99 11.87
CA VAL A 30 11.78 13.28 13.14
C VAL A 30 10.57 13.23 14.07
N THR A 31 9.64 14.20 13.95
CA THR A 31 8.37 14.25 14.69
C THR A 31 7.25 13.48 14.00
N GLY A 32 7.51 12.89 12.83
CA GLY A 32 6.53 12.12 12.05
C GLY A 32 5.66 12.96 11.12
N TYR A 33 5.96 14.25 10.93
CA TYR A 33 5.24 15.07 9.95
C TYR A 33 5.59 14.64 8.52
N SER A 34 4.59 14.21 7.76
CA SER A 34 4.74 13.59 6.43
C SER A 34 3.93 14.30 5.33
N ARG A 35 3.35 15.49 5.62
CA ARG A 35 2.46 16.21 4.69
C ARG A 35 3.21 17.23 3.84
N PHE A 36 4.16 16.76 3.05
CA PHE A 36 4.99 17.62 2.19
C PHE A 36 4.32 18.03 0.87
N SER A 37 3.21 17.40 0.50
CA SER A 37 2.51 17.64 -0.77
C SER A 37 1.83 19.01 -0.84
N CYS A 38 1.96 19.67 -1.99
CA CYS A 38 1.16 20.86 -2.34
C CYS A 38 -0.09 20.48 -3.16
N ARG A 39 -0.96 21.45 -3.48
CA ARG A 39 -2.19 21.19 -4.27
C ARG A 39 -1.91 20.53 -5.62
N TYR A 40 -0.87 20.96 -6.34
CA TYR A 40 -0.51 20.38 -7.64
C TYR A 40 -0.07 18.92 -7.53
N ASP A 41 0.72 18.61 -6.51
CA ASP A 41 1.15 17.25 -6.19
C ASP A 41 -0.05 16.36 -5.82
N LEU A 42 -0.96 16.86 -4.98
CA LEU A 42 -2.19 16.15 -4.62
C LEU A 42 -3.08 15.87 -5.83
N VAL A 43 -3.21 16.81 -6.76
CA VAL A 43 -3.95 16.58 -8.01
C VAL A 43 -3.29 15.45 -8.82
N ARG A 44 -1.96 15.44 -8.96
CA ARG A 44 -1.23 14.36 -9.67
C ARG A 44 -1.42 13.00 -9.01
N LEU A 45 -1.25 12.92 -7.68
CA LEU A 45 -1.46 11.70 -6.92
C LEU A 45 -2.90 11.18 -7.08
N HIS A 46 -3.89 12.06 -7.00
CA HIS A 46 -5.28 11.66 -7.11
C HIS A 46 -5.70 11.32 -8.55
N SER A 47 -5.09 11.94 -9.56
CA SER A 47 -5.22 11.50 -10.96
C SER A 47 -4.70 10.09 -11.16
N LEU A 48 -3.59 9.73 -10.51
CA LEU A 48 -3.10 8.35 -10.50
C LEU A 48 -4.07 7.40 -9.80
N ARG A 49 -4.52 7.74 -8.58
CA ARG A 49 -5.52 6.92 -7.86
C ARG A 49 -6.79 6.67 -8.69
N ALA A 50 -7.21 7.63 -9.51
CA ALA A 50 -8.39 7.52 -10.35
C ALA A 50 -8.26 6.50 -11.49
N VAL A 51 -7.04 6.18 -11.92
CA VAL A 51 -6.79 5.31 -13.08
C VAL A 51 -6.22 3.94 -12.70
N VAL A 52 -5.57 3.81 -11.54
CA VAL A 52 -5.06 2.50 -11.08
C VAL A 52 -6.18 1.58 -10.57
N ASP A 53 -5.88 0.29 -10.50
CA ASP A 53 -6.84 -0.72 -9.99
C ASP A 53 -6.78 -0.82 -8.46
N ALA A 54 -5.60 -0.61 -7.89
CA ALA A 54 -5.36 -0.66 -6.46
C ALA A 54 -4.32 0.35 -6.00
N VAL A 55 -4.42 0.74 -4.73
CA VAL A 55 -3.45 1.53 -3.99
C VAL A 55 -2.98 0.75 -2.76
N LEU A 56 -1.68 0.61 -2.57
CA LEU A 56 -1.06 -0.17 -1.51
C LEU A 56 -0.27 0.73 -0.56
N VAL A 57 -0.45 0.50 0.73
CA VAL A 57 0.36 1.09 1.80
C VAL A 57 0.81 0.01 2.80
N GLY A 58 1.88 0.28 3.54
CA GLY A 58 2.22 -0.52 4.72
C GLY A 58 1.37 -0.16 5.94
N ALA A 59 1.23 -1.09 6.89
CA ALA A 59 0.50 -0.84 8.13
C ALA A 59 1.01 0.35 8.97
N ASN A 60 2.30 0.68 8.91
CA ASN A 60 2.83 1.84 9.63
C ASN A 60 2.16 3.14 9.16
N THR A 61 1.93 3.29 7.86
CA THR A 61 1.20 4.43 7.27
C THR A 61 -0.23 4.46 7.79
N VAL A 62 -0.90 3.31 7.88
CA VAL A 62 -2.28 3.25 8.41
C VAL A 62 -2.34 3.61 9.88
N VAL A 63 -1.44 3.07 10.69
CA VAL A 63 -1.42 3.32 12.14
C VAL A 63 -1.09 4.77 12.46
N ARG A 64 -0.23 5.43 11.67
CA ARG A 64 0.22 6.80 11.92
C ARG A 64 -0.68 7.86 11.28
N ASP A 65 -1.05 7.67 10.02
CA ASP A 65 -1.72 8.69 9.21
C ASP A 65 -3.22 8.41 9.02
N ASP A 66 -3.65 7.18 9.32
CA ASP A 66 -5.02 6.68 9.19
C ASP A 66 -5.67 7.07 7.85
N PRO A 67 -5.05 6.87 6.67
CA PRO A 67 -5.51 7.50 5.43
C PRO A 67 -6.82 6.90 4.92
N LEU A 68 -7.55 7.66 4.08
CA LEU A 68 -8.73 7.15 3.36
C LEU A 68 -8.39 6.38 2.07
N LEU A 69 -7.27 6.74 1.43
CA LEU A 69 -6.82 6.20 0.14
C LEU A 69 -7.85 6.29 -1.02
N THR A 70 -8.75 7.29 -0.94
CA THR A 70 -9.76 7.59 -1.97
C THR A 70 -9.31 8.69 -2.94
N VAL A 71 -10.04 8.81 -4.06
CA VAL A 71 -9.94 9.94 -5.00
C VAL A 71 -10.76 11.12 -4.47
N ARG A 72 -10.19 12.34 -4.47
CA ARG A 72 -10.78 13.54 -3.84
C ARG A 72 -10.50 14.84 -4.59
N TYR A 73 -9.37 14.95 -5.27
CA TYR A 73 -8.95 16.17 -5.95
C TYR A 73 -9.26 16.19 -7.46
N VAL A 74 -9.79 15.08 -7.99
CA VAL A 74 -10.20 14.92 -9.39
C VAL A 74 -11.42 13.99 -9.45
N ALA A 75 -12.08 13.93 -10.61
CA ALA A 75 -13.13 12.94 -10.86
C ALA A 75 -12.52 11.56 -11.20
N GLY A 76 -13.15 10.48 -10.75
CA GLY A 76 -12.71 9.12 -11.03
C GLY A 76 -13.23 8.10 -10.02
N ARG A 77 -13.03 6.81 -10.31
CA ARG A 77 -13.36 5.73 -9.39
C ARG A 77 -12.35 5.65 -8.25
N ASN A 78 -12.77 5.20 -7.07
CA ASN A 78 -11.82 4.84 -6.02
C ASN A 78 -11.11 3.53 -6.39
N PRO A 79 -9.78 3.44 -6.20
CA PRO A 79 -9.05 2.19 -6.36
C PRO A 79 -9.35 1.24 -5.18
N THR A 80 -9.08 -0.06 -5.37
CA THR A 80 -9.06 -1.00 -4.25
C THR A 80 -7.95 -0.60 -3.27
N ARG A 81 -8.27 -0.54 -1.98
CA ARG A 81 -7.31 -0.15 -0.93
C ARG A 81 -6.64 -1.41 -0.40
N VAL A 82 -5.32 -1.47 -0.47
CA VAL A 82 -4.52 -2.62 -0.08
C VAL A 82 -3.62 -2.23 1.08
N VAL A 83 -3.57 -3.07 2.12
CA VAL A 83 -2.64 -2.89 3.22
C VAL A 83 -1.81 -4.14 3.41
N VAL A 84 -0.49 -3.95 3.50
CA VAL A 84 0.46 -4.99 3.89
C VAL A 84 0.74 -4.87 5.38
N ASP A 85 0.28 -5.84 6.15
CA ASP A 85 0.36 -5.85 7.61
C ASP A 85 0.60 -7.24 8.17
N GLY A 86 1.85 -7.69 8.15
CA GLY A 86 2.20 -9.03 8.62
C GLY A 86 1.79 -9.35 10.06
N ARG A 87 1.64 -8.34 10.93
CA ARG A 87 1.23 -8.50 12.34
C ARG A 87 -0.23 -8.13 12.61
N LEU A 88 -0.99 -7.79 11.58
CA LEU A 88 -2.40 -7.34 11.69
C LEU A 88 -2.60 -6.24 12.75
N ARG A 89 -1.73 -5.24 12.75
CA ARG A 89 -1.72 -4.07 13.64
C ARG A 89 -2.79 -3.03 13.33
N ILE A 90 -3.33 -2.98 12.11
CA ILE A 90 -4.35 -2.00 11.71
C ILE A 90 -5.48 -1.91 12.75
N PRO A 91 -5.82 -0.71 13.26
CA PRO A 91 -6.93 -0.54 14.20
C PRO A 91 -8.28 -0.85 13.54
N LEU A 92 -9.19 -1.50 14.28
CA LEU A 92 -10.55 -1.81 13.79
C LEU A 92 -11.36 -0.54 13.51
N ASN A 93 -11.03 0.57 14.17
CA ASN A 93 -11.66 1.88 13.97
C ASN A 93 -10.93 2.75 12.94
N SER A 94 -9.91 2.23 12.23
CA SER A 94 -9.24 2.99 11.17
C SER A 94 -10.21 3.33 10.04
N ARG A 95 -9.97 4.44 9.35
CA ARG A 95 -10.77 4.87 8.21
C ARG A 95 -10.83 3.81 7.12
N LEU A 96 -9.74 3.09 6.86
CA LEU A 96 -9.72 1.99 5.87
C LEU A 96 -10.65 0.82 6.21
N VAL A 97 -10.94 0.58 7.50
CA VAL A 97 -11.83 -0.48 7.96
C VAL A 97 -13.28 0.00 8.03
N THR A 98 -13.50 1.22 8.51
CA THR A 98 -14.84 1.77 8.78
C THR A 98 -15.50 2.39 7.56
N ASP A 99 -14.75 3.08 6.71
CA ASP A 99 -15.26 3.70 5.48
C ASP A 99 -15.56 2.64 4.42
N LYS A 100 -16.74 2.71 3.80
CA LYS A 100 -17.22 1.77 2.78
C LYS A 100 -17.18 2.32 1.36
N SER A 101 -16.49 3.44 1.13
CA SER A 101 -16.42 4.10 -0.18
C SER A 101 -15.54 3.36 -1.20
N ALA A 102 -14.76 2.37 -0.75
CA ALA A 102 -13.93 1.52 -1.60
C ALA A 102 -13.70 0.15 -0.94
N ARG A 103 -13.41 -0.87 -1.75
CA ARG A 103 -13.01 -2.20 -1.25
C ARG A 103 -11.67 -2.09 -0.50
N THR A 104 -11.53 -2.80 0.61
CA THR A 104 -10.27 -2.90 1.36
C THR A 104 -9.81 -4.36 1.44
N ILE A 105 -8.54 -4.59 1.13
CA ILE A 105 -7.86 -5.88 1.25
C ILE A 105 -6.69 -5.70 2.21
N ILE A 106 -6.57 -6.58 3.21
CA ILE A 106 -5.43 -6.64 4.12
C ILE A 106 -4.70 -7.95 3.88
N PHE A 107 -3.43 -7.87 3.49
CA PHE A 107 -2.51 -9.01 3.50
C PHE A 107 -1.86 -9.11 4.87
N THR A 108 -1.92 -10.29 5.47
CA THR A 108 -1.38 -10.54 6.81
C THR A 108 -0.82 -11.96 6.92
N SER A 109 -0.03 -12.22 7.96
CA SER A 109 0.59 -13.53 8.15
C SER A 109 -0.44 -14.55 8.62
N SER A 110 -0.30 -15.81 8.19
CA SER A 110 -1.00 -16.96 8.74
C SER A 110 -0.84 -17.09 10.27
N ASN A 111 0.25 -16.54 10.84
CA ASN A 111 0.62 -16.60 12.25
C ASN A 111 -0.16 -15.64 13.17
N VAL A 112 -1.00 -14.75 12.63
CA VAL A 112 -1.76 -13.80 13.45
C VAL A 112 -2.97 -14.44 14.15
N PRO A 113 -3.39 -13.91 15.32
CA PRO A 113 -4.60 -14.37 16.00
C PRO A 113 -5.85 -14.25 15.12
N LYS A 114 -6.65 -15.33 15.07
CA LYS A 114 -7.81 -15.40 14.18
C LYS A 114 -8.98 -14.51 14.61
N ASP A 115 -9.10 -14.16 15.89
CA ASP A 115 -10.19 -13.31 16.39
C ASP A 115 -10.26 -11.96 15.69
N LYS A 116 -9.10 -11.34 15.44
CA LYS A 116 -9.05 -10.05 14.75
C LYS A 116 -9.35 -10.20 13.25
N VAL A 117 -8.94 -11.32 12.64
CA VAL A 117 -9.28 -11.66 11.26
C VAL A 117 -10.79 -11.78 11.11
N VAL A 118 -11.46 -12.55 11.99
CA VAL A 118 -12.92 -12.72 11.97
C VAL A 118 -13.64 -11.38 12.13
N LYS A 119 -13.17 -10.51 13.04
CA LYS A 119 -13.74 -9.16 13.20
C LYS A 119 -13.58 -8.29 11.95
N LEU A 120 -12.43 -8.33 11.29
CA LEU A 120 -12.22 -7.57 10.04
C LEU A 120 -13.12 -8.08 8.90
N LEU A 121 -13.23 -9.40 8.76
CA LEU A 121 -14.13 -10.03 7.79
C LEU A 121 -15.59 -9.67 8.05
N SER A 122 -16.05 -9.70 9.31
CA SER A 122 -17.43 -9.31 9.65
C SER A 122 -17.70 -7.82 9.44
N MET A 123 -16.66 -7.00 9.45
CA MET A 123 -16.72 -5.59 9.06
C MET A 123 -16.65 -5.41 7.54
N GLY A 124 -16.60 -6.46 6.71
CA GLY A 124 -16.56 -6.35 5.24
C GLY A 124 -15.20 -5.96 4.69
N VAL A 125 -14.11 -6.22 5.43
CA VAL A 125 -12.74 -6.09 4.94
C VAL A 125 -12.26 -7.47 4.48
N ASP A 126 -11.70 -7.56 3.28
CA ASP A 126 -11.08 -8.81 2.84
C ASP A 126 -9.75 -8.98 3.55
N VAL A 127 -9.54 -10.15 4.15
CA VAL A 127 -8.27 -10.50 4.80
C VAL A 127 -7.67 -11.70 4.08
N VAL A 128 -6.45 -11.53 3.57
CA VAL A 128 -5.68 -12.57 2.90
C VAL A 128 -4.55 -13.00 3.84
N LEU A 129 -4.54 -14.29 4.17
CA LEU A 129 -3.50 -14.91 4.98
C LEU A 129 -2.43 -15.48 4.06
N LEU A 130 -1.19 -15.05 4.22
CA LEU A 130 -0.03 -15.61 3.53
C LEU A 130 0.80 -16.43 4.50
N ASP A 131 1.33 -17.55 4.02
CA ASP A 131 2.32 -18.29 4.78
C ASP A 131 3.68 -17.60 4.66
N CYS A 132 4.34 -17.36 5.78
CA CYS A 132 5.56 -16.57 5.77
C CYS A 132 6.45 -16.84 6.98
N ARG A 133 7.74 -16.52 6.84
CA ARG A 133 8.69 -16.61 7.94
C ARG A 133 8.39 -15.56 9.01
N GLY A 134 7.71 -15.98 10.07
CA GLY A 134 7.28 -15.08 11.13
C GLY A 134 6.19 -14.12 10.64
N TYR A 135 6.50 -12.84 10.51
CA TYR A 135 5.53 -11.80 10.10
C TYR A 135 6.01 -10.98 8.90
N GLU A 136 7.05 -11.43 8.20
CA GLU A 136 7.57 -10.76 7.01
C GLU A 136 6.84 -11.29 5.79
N LEU A 137 5.96 -10.47 5.21
CA LEU A 137 5.18 -10.88 4.05
C LEU A 137 6.02 -10.80 2.77
N PRO A 138 6.11 -11.89 1.99
CA PRO A 138 6.75 -11.85 0.69
C PRO A 138 5.94 -10.96 -0.27
N ILE A 139 6.52 -9.82 -0.68
CA ILE A 139 5.84 -8.86 -1.57
C ILE A 139 5.52 -9.48 -2.93
N SER A 140 6.35 -10.41 -3.40
CA SER A 140 6.08 -11.18 -4.62
C SER A 140 4.75 -11.95 -4.56
N GLU A 141 4.43 -12.59 -3.44
CA GLU A 141 3.14 -13.28 -3.25
C GLU A 141 1.98 -12.30 -3.14
N VAL A 142 2.17 -11.16 -2.44
CA VAL A 142 1.16 -10.08 -2.41
C VAL A 142 0.82 -9.63 -3.83
N LEU A 143 1.84 -9.42 -4.67
CA LEU A 143 1.64 -9.02 -6.05
C LEU A 143 0.97 -10.11 -6.89
N HIS A 144 1.35 -11.37 -6.69
CA HIS A 144 0.71 -12.49 -7.36
C HIS A 144 -0.78 -12.58 -7.02
N GLU A 145 -1.13 -12.51 -5.74
CA GLU A 145 -2.52 -12.51 -5.26
C GLU A 145 -3.32 -11.32 -5.80
N LEU A 146 -2.71 -10.13 -5.87
CA LEU A 146 -3.35 -8.96 -6.47
C LEU A 146 -3.61 -9.17 -7.97
N LEU A 147 -2.67 -9.75 -8.71
CA LEU A 147 -2.85 -10.07 -10.13
C LEU A 147 -4.01 -11.07 -10.33
N LEU A 148 -4.09 -12.13 -9.52
CA LEU A 148 -5.20 -13.10 -9.55
C LEU A 148 -6.55 -12.44 -9.27
N ARG A 149 -6.56 -11.36 -8.50
CA ARG A 149 -7.74 -10.53 -8.20
C ARG A 149 -8.02 -9.47 -9.27
N GLY A 150 -7.28 -9.49 -10.38
CA GLY A 150 -7.48 -8.61 -11.53
C GLY A 150 -6.80 -7.24 -11.42
N VAL A 151 -5.94 -7.02 -10.43
CA VAL A 151 -5.15 -5.78 -10.33
C VAL A 151 -4.05 -5.82 -11.38
N LYS A 152 -4.11 -4.90 -12.35
CA LYS A 152 -3.10 -4.76 -13.41
C LYS A 152 -2.21 -3.55 -13.18
N LEU A 153 -2.77 -2.47 -12.66
CA LEU A 153 -2.05 -1.25 -12.27
C LEU A 153 -2.12 -1.07 -10.76
N LEU A 154 -0.96 -1.14 -10.09
CA LEU A 154 -0.83 -0.95 -8.65
C LEU A 154 -0.08 0.34 -8.36
N LEU A 155 -0.68 1.22 -7.57
CA LEU A 155 0.00 2.37 -6.98
C LEU A 155 0.50 1.99 -5.58
N VAL A 156 1.79 2.15 -5.32
CA VAL A 156 2.37 2.00 -3.99
C VAL A 156 2.64 3.40 -3.43
N GLU A 157 2.01 3.70 -2.30
CA GLU A 157 2.14 4.97 -1.61
C GLU A 157 2.75 4.78 -0.22
N GLY A 158 3.74 5.61 0.11
CA GLY A 158 4.17 5.86 1.49
C GLY A 158 4.70 4.65 2.28
N GLY A 159 5.39 4.98 3.38
CA GLY A 159 6.09 4.01 4.23
C GLY A 159 7.45 3.62 3.66
N GLY A 160 8.53 4.18 4.22
CA GLY A 160 9.90 3.90 3.78
C GLY A 160 10.22 2.41 3.72
N ASP A 161 9.77 1.62 4.70
CA ASP A 161 9.97 0.17 4.72
C ASP A 161 9.24 -0.55 3.58
N THR A 162 8.03 -0.09 3.23
CA THR A 162 7.23 -0.68 2.14
C THR A 162 7.92 -0.40 0.82
N ILE A 163 8.23 0.87 0.55
CA ILE A 163 8.95 1.29 -0.66
C ILE A 163 10.30 0.57 -0.77
N TRP A 164 11.05 0.46 0.33
CA TRP A 164 12.30 -0.28 0.36
C TRP A 164 12.12 -1.74 -0.02
N GLY A 165 11.07 -2.41 0.45
CA GLY A 165 10.73 -3.77 0.03
C GLY A 165 10.55 -3.88 -1.48
N PHE A 166 9.82 -2.96 -2.10
CA PHE A 166 9.65 -2.96 -3.57
C PHE A 166 10.97 -2.72 -4.31
N ILE A 167 11.79 -1.78 -3.87
CA ILE A 167 13.07 -1.46 -4.52
C ILE A 167 14.08 -2.59 -4.35
N LYS A 168 14.27 -3.08 -3.12
CA LYS A 168 15.28 -4.09 -2.78
C LYS A 168 15.14 -5.37 -3.59
N TYR A 169 13.92 -5.74 -3.93
CA TYR A 169 13.59 -6.96 -4.67
C TYR A 169 13.24 -6.71 -6.15
N ASP A 170 13.47 -5.50 -6.67
CA ASP A 170 13.19 -5.14 -8.07
C ASP A 170 11.73 -5.40 -8.50
N LEU A 171 10.79 -5.08 -7.60
CA LEU A 171 9.35 -5.35 -7.76
C LEU A 171 8.54 -4.12 -8.19
N PHE A 172 9.20 -3.11 -8.79
CA PHE A 172 8.54 -1.90 -9.29
C PHE A 172 8.86 -1.66 -10.77
N ASP A 173 8.05 -0.87 -11.46
CA ASP A 173 8.23 -0.56 -12.88
C ASP A 173 8.35 0.95 -13.15
N GLU A 174 7.70 1.77 -12.33
CA GLU A 174 7.77 3.22 -12.43
C GLU A 174 7.96 3.84 -11.04
N PHE A 175 8.81 4.86 -10.96
CA PHE A 175 9.07 5.59 -9.73
C PHE A 175 8.83 7.09 -9.95
N ARG A 176 7.79 7.64 -9.31
CA ARG A 176 7.42 9.07 -9.38
C ARG A 176 7.74 9.75 -8.05
N ILE A 177 8.63 10.74 -8.12
CA ILE A 177 9.05 11.53 -6.95
C ILE A 177 8.63 12.99 -7.14
N THR A 178 7.96 13.53 -6.13
CA THR A 178 7.86 14.96 -5.93
C THR A 178 8.86 15.38 -4.87
N LEU A 179 9.78 16.28 -5.23
CA LEU A 179 10.67 16.95 -4.29
C LEU A 179 10.00 18.24 -3.82
N SER A 180 9.66 18.30 -2.55
CA SER A 180 9.13 19.49 -1.90
C SER A 180 10.26 20.33 -1.29
N PRO A 181 10.16 21.67 -1.29
CA PRO A 181 11.22 22.58 -0.83
C PRO A 181 11.25 22.69 0.72
N TYR A 182 11.33 21.54 1.39
CA TYR A 182 11.55 21.40 2.83
C TYR A 182 12.90 20.76 3.08
#